data_AF-F9PGC1-F1
#
_entry.id   AF-F9PGC1-F1
#
_cell.length_a   1.000
_cell.length_b   1.000
_cell.length_c   1.000
_cell.angle_alpha   90.00
_cell.angle_beta   90.00
_cell.angle_gamma   90.00
#
_symmetry.space_group_name_H-M   'P 1'
#
loop_
_entity.id
_entity.type
_entity.pdbx_description
1 polymer ?
#
loop_
_entity_poly.entity_id
_entity_poly.type
_entity_poly.pdbx_seq_one_letter_code
_entity_poly.pdbx_strand_id
1 'polypeptide(L)'
;MVLDVYYDNQDKHFYLFTLKDGQTQVLHADNTLETISAANFEETKNTDLAQDFKEFLLKSSVTTESEPDIDNSSLIDKIKIAMESYSDSRGERFKSTSLARYGRYYGLAVPEQIMQFGQVDGVKYTFKWHGYTAGVGEKDFEILACYVNEAGTEVILFGYMDGRPTILHTEGQPEIHKNEAGAIIDAQVHFVDFHQPILEQVFK
;
A
#
# COMPACT_ATOMS: atom_id res chain seq x y z
N MET A 1 -2.39 18.32 -1.61
CA MET A 1 -2.31 17.00 -2.27
C MET A 1 -3.70 16.37 -2.24
N VAL A 2 -4.18 15.83 -3.36
CA VAL A 2 -5.43 15.06 -3.39
C VAL A 2 -5.10 13.61 -3.05
N LEU A 3 -5.86 13.03 -2.12
CA LEU A 3 -5.72 11.65 -1.67
C LEU A 3 -6.71 10.73 -2.39
N ASP A 4 -7.95 11.17 -2.53
CA ASP A 4 -9.00 10.41 -3.19
C ASP A 4 -10.11 11.33 -3.72
N VAL A 5 -10.93 10.81 -4.63
CA VAL A 5 -12.09 11.48 -5.19
C VAL A 5 -13.30 10.55 -5.22
N TYR A 6 -14.43 11.04 -4.71
CA TYR A 6 -15.71 10.36 -4.77
C TYR A 6 -16.69 11.16 -5.60
N TYR A 7 -17.42 10.49 -6.49
CA TYR A 7 -18.50 11.07 -7.26
C TYR A 7 -19.82 10.46 -6.84
N ASP A 8 -20.72 11.29 -6.29
CA ASP A 8 -22.09 10.88 -6.05
C ASP A 8 -22.90 11.03 -7.33
N ASN A 9 -23.21 9.90 -7.96
CA ASN A 9 -23.98 9.88 -9.20
C ASN A 9 -25.49 10.19 -8.98
N GLN A 10 -26.00 10.06 -7.76
CA GLN A 10 -27.40 10.35 -7.45
C GLN A 10 -27.60 11.85 -7.28
N ASP A 11 -26.78 12.47 -6.44
CA ASP A 11 -26.89 13.89 -6.10
C ASP A 11 -26.00 14.79 -6.98
N LYS A 12 -25.23 14.19 -7.89
CA LYS A 12 -24.39 14.86 -8.91
C LYS A 12 -23.43 15.88 -8.30
N HIS A 13 -22.67 15.44 -7.32
CA HIS A 13 -21.60 16.23 -6.73
C HIS A 13 -20.36 15.39 -6.49
N PHE A 14 -19.24 16.08 -6.27
CA PHE A 14 -17.95 15.47 -6.00
C PHE A 14 -17.50 15.79 -4.59
N TYR A 15 -16.84 14.83 -3.96
CA TYR A 15 -15.99 15.06 -2.79
C TYR A 15 -14.53 14.79 -3.15
N LEU A 16 -13.64 15.72 -2.79
CA LEU A 16 -12.19 15.51 -2.85
C LEU A 16 -11.64 15.45 -1.44
N PHE A 17 -10.96 14.35 -1.15
CA PHE A 17 -10.25 14.16 0.10
C PHE A 17 -8.82 14.62 -0.07
N THR A 18 -8.38 15.61 0.70
CA THR A 18 -7.10 16.29 0.47
C THR A 18 -6.31 16.52 1.75
N LEU A 19 -5.00 16.67 1.57
CA LEU A 19 -4.08 17.23 2.58
C LEU A 19 -3.57 18.58 2.10
N LYS A 20 -3.91 19.64 2.82
CA LYS A 20 -3.43 21.01 2.58
C LYS A 20 -2.60 21.44 3.78
N ASP A 21 -1.32 21.73 3.55
CA ASP A 21 -0.37 22.13 4.61
C ASP A 21 -0.32 21.13 5.79
N GLY A 22 -0.51 19.84 5.50
CA GLY A 22 -0.55 18.76 6.49
C GLY A 22 -1.88 18.60 7.24
N GLN A 23 -2.88 19.44 6.96
CA GLN A 23 -4.22 19.34 7.52
C GLN A 23 -5.20 18.67 6.55
N THR A 24 -6.10 17.85 7.10
CA THR A 24 -7.15 17.15 6.36
C THR A 24 -8.21 18.14 5.90
N GLN A 25 -8.55 18.11 4.62
CA GLN A 25 -9.62 18.94 4.06
C GLN A 25 -10.44 18.13 3.07
N VAL A 26 -11.77 18.15 3.24
CA VAL A 26 -12.72 17.57 2.29
C VAL A 26 -13.34 18.72 1.50
N LEU A 27 -13.12 18.72 0.19
CA LEU A 27 -13.72 19.68 -0.71
C LEU A 27 -14.94 19.10 -1.39
N HIS A 28 -15.88 19.96 -1.76
CA HIS A 28 -17.15 19.63 -2.36
C HIS A 28 -17.40 20.51 -3.59
N ALA A 29 -18.00 19.94 -4.64
CA ALA A 29 -18.53 20.71 -5.77
C ALA A 29 -19.76 20.03 -6.39
N ASP A 30 -20.83 20.81 -6.58
CA ASP A 30 -22.04 20.41 -7.29
C ASP A 30 -21.79 20.45 -8.80
N ASN A 31 -21.23 19.37 -9.34
CA ASN A 31 -20.90 19.26 -10.75
C ASN A 31 -21.12 17.85 -11.26
N THR A 32 -21.33 17.76 -12.57
CA THR A 32 -21.37 16.50 -13.29
C THR A 32 -19.99 16.17 -13.84
N LEU A 33 -19.79 14.91 -14.25
CA LEU A 33 -18.54 14.48 -14.91
C LEU A 33 -18.19 15.36 -16.13
N GLU A 34 -19.19 15.90 -16.83
CA GLU A 34 -19.02 16.75 -18.01
C GLU A 34 -18.62 18.19 -17.66
N THR A 35 -18.99 18.69 -16.47
CA THR A 35 -18.78 20.09 -16.07
C THR A 35 -17.65 20.26 -15.07
N ILE A 36 -17.05 19.16 -14.60
CA ILE A 36 -16.06 19.15 -13.51
C ILE A 36 -14.80 19.99 -13.82
N SER A 37 -14.42 20.14 -15.10
CA SER A 37 -13.25 20.93 -15.50
C SER A 37 -13.38 22.42 -15.18
N ALA A 38 -14.60 22.91 -14.95
CA ALA A 38 -14.90 24.29 -14.55
C ALA A 38 -15.39 24.38 -13.10
N ALA A 39 -15.32 23.28 -12.33
CA ALA A 39 -15.83 23.24 -10.98
C ALA A 39 -14.99 24.09 -10.02
N ASN A 40 -15.68 24.90 -9.22
CA ASN A 40 -15.10 25.56 -8.06
C ASN A 40 -15.36 24.68 -6.84
N PHE A 41 -14.29 24.08 -6.33
CA PHE A 41 -14.34 23.28 -5.13
C PHE A 41 -14.29 24.17 -3.89
N GLU A 42 -15.28 23.98 -3.02
CA GLU A 42 -15.38 24.66 -1.73
C GLU A 42 -15.22 23.65 -0.59
N GLU A 43 -14.97 24.11 0.63
CA GLU A 43 -14.95 23.19 1.76
C GLU A 43 -16.34 22.59 2.00
N THR A 44 -16.39 21.27 2.26
CA THR A 44 -17.65 20.58 2.47
C THR A 44 -18.41 21.15 3.67
N LYS A 45 -19.72 21.28 3.55
CA LYS A 45 -20.61 21.60 4.68
C LYS A 45 -20.97 20.37 5.51
N ASN A 46 -20.65 19.17 5.01
CA ASN A 46 -20.89 17.93 5.72
C ASN A 46 -19.81 17.73 6.79
N THR A 47 -20.09 18.22 7.99
CA THR A 47 -19.18 18.16 9.13
C THR A 47 -18.88 16.74 9.57
N ASP A 48 -19.86 15.83 9.43
CA ASP A 48 -19.71 14.43 9.80
C ASP A 48 -18.72 13.76 8.85
N LEU A 49 -18.84 13.97 7.53
CA LEU A 49 -17.88 13.45 6.55
C LEU A 49 -16.47 14.02 6.74
N ALA A 50 -16.36 15.31 7.05
CA ALA A 50 -15.06 15.93 7.32
C ALA A 50 -14.43 15.38 8.62
N GLN A 51 -15.23 15.18 9.66
CA GLN A 51 -14.80 14.60 10.93
C GLN A 51 -14.43 13.13 10.76
N ASP A 52 -15.23 12.34 10.06
CA ASP A 52 -14.99 10.93 9.78
C ASP A 52 -13.74 10.75 8.92
N PHE A 53 -13.47 11.64 7.95
CA PHE A 53 -12.22 11.61 7.19
C PHE A 53 -11.01 11.93 8.07
N LYS A 54 -11.14 12.92 8.95
CA LYS A 54 -10.11 13.26 9.93
C LYS A 54 -9.89 12.10 10.90
N GLU A 55 -10.95 11.46 11.39
CA GLU A 55 -10.90 10.29 12.25
C GLU A 55 -10.39 9.05 11.53
N PHE A 56 -10.68 8.88 10.24
CA PHE A 56 -10.14 7.80 9.43
C PHE A 56 -8.63 7.92 9.34
N LEU A 57 -8.13 9.11 9.00
CA LEU A 57 -6.70 9.42 8.97
C LEU A 57 -6.07 9.40 10.37
N LEU A 58 -6.81 9.84 11.39
CA LEU A 58 -6.37 9.76 12.77
C LEU A 58 -6.30 8.32 13.25
N LYS A 59 -7.27 7.44 12.97
CA LYS A 59 -7.24 6.00 13.29
C LYS A 59 -6.19 5.26 12.46
N SER A 60 -5.89 5.72 11.24
CA SER A 60 -4.69 5.26 10.53
C SER A 60 -3.39 5.78 11.15
N SER A 61 -3.44 6.77 12.06
CA SER A 61 -2.31 7.30 12.84
C SER A 61 -2.36 7.05 14.36
N VAL A 62 -3.46 6.52 14.88
CA VAL A 62 -3.83 6.34 16.30
C VAL A 62 -4.40 4.92 16.42
N THR A 63 -3.50 4.04 16.80
CA THR A 63 -3.75 2.74 17.44
C THR A 63 -4.98 2.81 18.35
N THR A 64 -5.99 1.97 18.10
CA THR A 64 -7.08 1.76 19.06
C THR A 64 -7.09 0.33 19.55
N GLU A 65 -6.86 0.23 20.86
CA GLU A 65 -6.94 -0.89 21.80
C GLU A 65 -8.03 -1.92 21.47
N SER A 66 -7.63 -3.11 21.01
CA SER A 66 -8.10 -4.41 21.51
C SER A 66 -7.23 -5.50 20.87
N GLU A 67 -6.62 -6.33 21.72
CA GLU A 67 -5.58 -7.35 21.42
C GLU A 67 -4.14 -6.78 21.43
N PRO A 68 -3.15 -7.57 21.89
CA PRO A 68 -1.98 -7.05 22.59
C PRO A 68 -1.22 -6.02 21.74
N ASP A 69 -1.12 -4.80 22.28
CA ASP A 69 -0.43 -3.64 21.71
C ASP A 69 1.02 -3.99 21.34
N ILE A 70 1.21 -4.41 20.09
CA ILE A 70 2.40 -4.04 19.35
C ILE A 70 2.07 -2.66 18.81
N ASP A 71 2.66 -1.63 19.42
CA ASP A 71 2.59 -0.25 18.95
C ASP A 71 2.99 -0.22 17.47
N ASN A 72 2.00 -0.25 16.56
CA ASN A 72 2.26 -0.37 15.12
C ASN A 72 2.95 0.88 14.58
N SER A 73 2.82 2.03 15.26
CA SER A 73 3.61 3.22 14.94
C SER A 73 5.10 2.98 15.26
N SER A 74 5.39 2.41 16.42
CA SER A 74 6.73 1.91 16.76
C SER A 74 7.19 0.80 15.81
N LEU A 75 6.30 -0.09 15.37
CA LEU A 75 6.65 -1.20 14.48
C LEU A 75 7.03 -0.70 13.08
N ILE A 76 6.25 0.22 12.51
CA ILE A 76 6.57 0.84 11.22
C ILE A 76 7.87 1.64 11.31
N ASP A 77 8.11 2.35 12.42
CA ASP A 77 9.38 3.04 12.65
C ASP A 77 10.55 2.06 12.79
N LYS A 78 10.37 0.93 13.50
CA LYS A 78 11.35 -0.15 13.57
C LYS A 78 11.64 -0.74 12.19
N ILE A 79 10.60 -1.00 11.38
CA ILE A 79 10.76 -1.48 9.99
C ILE A 79 11.56 -0.47 9.18
N LYS A 80 11.25 0.81 9.28
CA LYS A 80 11.96 1.86 8.56
C LYS A 80 13.45 1.90 8.95
N ILE A 81 13.77 1.90 10.24
CA ILE A 81 15.16 1.91 10.74
C ILE A 81 15.91 0.64 10.30
N ALA A 82 15.24 -0.53 10.36
CA ALA A 82 15.82 -1.79 9.92
C ALA A 82 16.10 -1.79 8.41
N MET A 83 15.17 -1.25 7.60
CA MET A 83 15.34 -1.11 6.16
C MET A 83 16.43 -0.11 5.77
N GLU A 84 16.60 0.98 6.52
CA GLU A 84 17.72 1.91 6.36
C GLU A 84 19.05 1.19 6.64
N SER A 85 19.14 0.48 7.76
CA SER A 85 20.33 -0.31 8.13
C SER A 85 20.64 -1.43 7.12
N TYR A 86 19.62 -2.12 6.62
CA TYR A 86 19.75 -3.16 5.61
C TYR A 86 20.23 -2.57 4.28
N SER A 87 19.63 -1.45 3.85
CA SER A 87 20.04 -0.72 2.64
C SER A 87 21.51 -0.31 2.70
N ASP A 88 21.94 0.25 3.83
CA ASP A 88 23.34 0.63 4.06
C ASP A 88 24.28 -0.57 4.02
N SER A 89 23.89 -1.70 4.63
CA SER A 89 24.69 -2.93 4.64
C SER A 89 24.86 -3.55 3.25
N ARG A 90 23.87 -3.35 2.36
CA ARG A 90 23.86 -3.85 0.97
C ARG A 90 24.52 -2.88 0.00
N GLY A 91 24.66 -1.61 0.38
CA GLY A 91 25.04 -0.54 -0.55
C GLY A 91 23.97 -0.26 -1.60
N GLU A 92 22.71 -0.58 -1.31
CA GLU A 92 21.58 -0.47 -2.22
C GLU A 92 20.38 0.15 -1.52
N ARG A 93 19.78 1.18 -2.11
CA ARG A 93 18.66 1.89 -1.49
C ARG A 93 17.34 1.18 -1.77
N PHE A 94 16.56 0.99 -0.71
CA PHE A 94 15.17 0.55 -0.78
C PHE A 94 14.22 1.71 -0.48
N LYS A 95 13.15 1.83 -1.26
CA LYS A 95 12.11 2.85 -1.10
C LYS A 95 10.82 2.21 -0.63
N SER A 96 10.19 2.83 0.38
CA SER A 96 8.85 2.43 0.78
C SER A 96 7.84 2.77 -0.32
N THR A 97 6.90 1.86 -0.51
CA THR A 97 5.79 1.97 -1.46
C THR A 97 4.47 1.98 -0.71
N SER A 98 3.41 2.37 -1.40
CA SER A 98 2.04 2.26 -0.90
C SER A 98 1.08 2.21 -2.07
N LEU A 99 -0.21 1.98 -1.81
CA LEU A 99 -1.25 2.08 -2.85
C LEU A 99 -1.33 3.49 -3.49
N ALA A 100 -0.79 4.52 -2.82
CA ALA A 100 -0.69 5.88 -3.38
C ALA A 100 0.70 6.22 -3.95
N ARG A 101 1.74 5.44 -3.62
CA ARG A 101 3.13 5.66 -4.06
C ARG A 101 3.69 4.39 -4.70
N TYR A 102 3.62 4.36 -6.02
CA TYR A 102 4.02 3.20 -6.79
C TYR A 102 5.55 3.07 -6.90
N GLY A 103 6.03 1.85 -6.67
CA GLY A 103 7.33 1.36 -7.11
C GLY A 103 7.23 0.58 -8.42
N ARG A 104 8.37 0.13 -8.95
CA ARG A 104 8.43 -0.75 -10.13
C ARG A 104 9.34 -1.93 -9.87
N TYR A 105 8.84 -3.15 -10.08
CA TYR A 105 9.59 -4.40 -10.03
C TYR A 105 9.50 -5.08 -11.39
N TYR A 106 10.57 -5.05 -12.18
CA TYR A 106 10.58 -5.47 -13.60
C TYR A 106 9.41 -4.91 -14.44
N GLY A 107 8.96 -3.69 -14.11
CA GLY A 107 7.84 -3.02 -14.76
C GLY A 107 6.47 -3.24 -14.09
N LEU A 108 6.33 -4.24 -13.21
CA LEU A 108 5.14 -4.45 -12.39
C LEU A 108 5.01 -3.33 -11.36
N ALA A 109 3.79 -2.82 -11.18
CA ALA A 109 3.49 -1.82 -10.17
C ALA A 109 3.58 -2.43 -8.76
N VAL A 110 4.33 -1.77 -7.88
CA VAL A 110 4.49 -2.16 -6.49
C VAL A 110 3.70 -1.18 -5.61
N PRO A 111 2.74 -1.64 -4.78
CA PRO A 111 2.45 -3.04 -4.47
C PRO A 111 1.34 -3.70 -5.31
N GLU A 112 0.55 -2.95 -6.07
CA GLU A 112 -0.71 -3.43 -6.66
C GLU A 112 -0.57 -4.72 -7.49
N GLN A 113 0.32 -4.73 -8.49
CA GLN A 113 0.46 -5.88 -9.38
C GLN A 113 1.23 -7.03 -8.74
N ILE A 114 2.15 -6.76 -7.81
CA ILE A 114 2.84 -7.85 -7.08
C ILE A 114 1.90 -8.56 -6.10
N MET A 115 0.91 -7.86 -5.55
CA MET A 115 -0.14 -8.47 -4.73
C MET A 115 -1.07 -9.31 -5.60
N GLN A 116 -1.43 -8.81 -6.79
CA GLN A 116 -2.31 -9.52 -7.72
C GLN A 116 -1.69 -10.84 -8.23
N PHE A 117 -0.39 -10.85 -8.51
CA PHE A 117 0.33 -11.94 -9.16
C PHE A 117 1.28 -12.72 -8.22
N GLY A 118 1.24 -12.40 -6.93
CA GLY A 118 2.14 -12.95 -5.93
C GLY A 118 1.84 -14.39 -5.56
N GLN A 119 2.91 -15.17 -5.39
CA GLN A 119 2.87 -16.52 -4.81
C GLN A 119 4.04 -16.70 -3.85
N VAL A 120 3.82 -17.42 -2.76
CA VAL A 120 4.86 -17.76 -1.78
C VAL A 120 5.19 -19.24 -1.91
N ASP A 121 6.44 -19.58 -2.19
CA ASP A 121 6.88 -20.95 -2.44
C ASP A 121 6.02 -21.70 -3.49
N GLY A 122 5.58 -20.97 -4.52
CA GLY A 122 4.71 -21.50 -5.58
C GLY A 122 3.23 -21.68 -5.21
N VAL A 123 2.84 -21.31 -3.98
CA VAL A 123 1.45 -21.31 -3.52
C VAL A 123 0.86 -19.91 -3.71
N LYS A 124 -0.34 -19.82 -4.30
CA LYS A 124 -1.04 -18.53 -4.46
C LYS A 124 -1.56 -18.05 -3.11
N TYR A 125 -1.33 -16.77 -2.82
CA TYR A 125 -1.82 -16.09 -1.62
C TYR A 125 -2.80 -14.98 -2.00
N THR A 126 -3.71 -14.70 -1.08
CA THR A 126 -4.52 -13.50 -1.06
C THR A 126 -3.81 -12.47 -0.18
N PHE A 127 -3.31 -11.40 -0.79
CA PHE A 127 -2.58 -10.35 -0.09
C PHE A 127 -3.54 -9.26 0.37
N LYS A 128 -3.40 -8.84 1.63
CA LYS A 128 -4.24 -7.81 2.26
C LYS A 128 -3.37 -6.65 2.72
N TRP A 129 -3.79 -5.41 2.45
CA TRP A 129 -3.12 -4.21 2.93
C TRP A 129 -4.14 -3.11 3.19
N HIS A 130 -4.33 -2.70 4.45
CA HIS A 130 -5.25 -1.62 4.86
C HIS A 130 -6.66 -1.74 4.26
N GLY A 131 -7.24 -2.94 4.30
CA GLY A 131 -8.58 -3.21 3.73
C GLY A 131 -8.62 -3.44 2.23
N TYR A 132 -7.54 -3.13 1.49
CA TYR A 132 -7.37 -3.56 0.11
C TYR A 132 -6.95 -5.03 0.06
N THR A 133 -7.53 -5.79 -0.86
CA THR A 133 -7.23 -7.21 -1.05
C THR A 133 -6.98 -7.47 -2.53
N ALA A 134 -5.92 -8.21 -2.84
CA ALA A 134 -5.58 -8.63 -4.19
C ALA A 134 -4.96 -10.03 -4.21
N GLY A 135 -5.03 -10.68 -5.37
CA GLY A 135 -4.69 -12.10 -5.52
C GLY A 135 -5.87 -13.00 -5.16
N VAL A 136 -5.78 -14.26 -5.58
CA VAL A 136 -6.77 -15.31 -5.26
C VAL A 136 -6.00 -16.56 -4.84
N GLY A 137 -5.91 -16.78 -3.53
CA GLY A 137 -5.24 -17.90 -2.91
C GLY A 137 -6.03 -18.49 -1.75
N GLU A 138 -5.68 -19.71 -1.34
CA GLU A 138 -6.29 -20.39 -0.18
C GLU A 138 -5.72 -19.89 1.16
N LYS A 139 -4.64 -19.11 1.12
CA LYS A 139 -3.95 -18.54 2.28
C LYS A 139 -3.88 -17.04 2.17
N ASP A 140 -3.79 -16.37 3.32
CA ASP A 140 -3.73 -14.92 3.41
C ASP A 140 -2.34 -14.44 3.86
N PHE A 141 -1.92 -13.30 3.32
CA PHE A 141 -0.77 -12.55 3.83
C PHE A 141 -1.17 -11.10 4.10
N GLU A 142 -1.05 -10.66 5.34
CA GLU A 142 -1.38 -9.29 5.76
C GLU A 142 -0.13 -8.42 5.75
N ILE A 143 -0.07 -7.45 4.82
CA ILE A 143 1.07 -6.57 4.62
C ILE A 143 1.03 -5.42 5.63
N LEU A 144 2.16 -5.23 6.31
CA LEU A 144 2.49 -4.07 7.14
C LEU A 144 3.26 -3.00 6.35
N ALA A 145 4.24 -3.42 5.56
CA ALA A 145 5.07 -2.51 4.77
C ALA A 145 5.63 -3.20 3.52
N CYS A 146 5.82 -2.42 2.45
CA CYS A 146 6.39 -2.90 1.20
C CYS A 146 7.50 -1.96 0.72
N TYR A 147 8.63 -2.53 0.38
CA TYR A 147 9.80 -1.82 -0.11
C TYR A 147 10.25 -2.39 -1.44
N VAL A 148 10.76 -1.54 -2.33
CA VAL A 148 11.41 -1.95 -3.58
C VAL A 148 12.77 -1.29 -3.68
N ASN A 149 13.78 -2.02 -4.18
CA ASN A 149 15.09 -1.44 -4.44
C ASN A 149 15.06 -0.44 -5.60
N GLU A 150 16.03 0.48 -5.66
CA GLU A 150 16.11 1.46 -6.74
C GLU A 150 16.33 0.84 -8.12
N ALA A 151 16.93 -0.35 -8.20
CA ALA A 151 17.09 -1.08 -9.45
C ALA A 151 15.76 -1.71 -9.96
N GLY A 152 14.74 -1.82 -9.10
CA GLY A 152 13.47 -2.45 -9.44
C GLY A 152 13.57 -3.94 -9.69
N THR A 153 14.45 -4.62 -8.97
CA THR A 153 14.76 -6.04 -9.10
C THR A 153 14.52 -6.84 -7.82
N GLU A 154 14.17 -6.19 -6.72
CA GLU A 154 13.85 -6.83 -5.44
C GLU A 154 12.75 -6.07 -4.71
N VAL A 155 11.72 -6.79 -4.25
CA VAL A 155 10.68 -6.29 -3.36
C VAL A 155 10.74 -7.06 -2.04
N ILE A 156 10.63 -6.34 -0.93
CA ILE A 156 10.56 -6.90 0.42
C ILE A 156 9.22 -6.52 1.03
N LEU A 157 8.50 -7.51 1.55
CA LEU A 157 7.24 -7.38 2.28
C LEU A 157 7.46 -7.72 3.75
N PHE A 158 6.99 -6.85 4.63
CA PHE A 158 6.80 -7.14 6.04
C PHE A 158 5.32 -7.40 6.26
N GLY A 159 4.98 -8.44 7.02
CA GLY A 159 3.59 -8.76 7.27
C GLY A 159 3.39 -9.91 8.21
N TYR A 160 2.17 -10.43 8.19
CA TYR A 160 1.76 -11.61 8.93
C TYR A 160 1.26 -12.69 7.98
N MET A 161 1.78 -13.91 8.19
CA MET A 161 1.27 -15.13 7.60
C MET A 161 0.62 -15.95 8.71
N ASP A 162 -0.69 -16.17 8.64
CA ASP A 162 -1.46 -16.88 9.68
C ASP A 162 -1.22 -16.33 11.10
N GLY A 163 -1.15 -15.00 11.23
CA GLY A 163 -0.89 -14.28 12.48
C GLY A 163 0.58 -14.34 12.96
N ARG A 164 1.49 -14.94 12.20
CA ARG A 164 2.92 -15.00 12.53
C ARG A 164 3.68 -13.92 11.77
N PRO A 165 4.53 -13.12 12.43
CA PRO A 165 5.39 -12.17 11.74
C PRO A 165 6.22 -12.89 10.68
N THR A 166 6.21 -12.37 9.46
CA THR A 166 6.91 -12.96 8.32
C THR A 166 7.46 -11.86 7.44
N ILE A 167 8.67 -12.06 6.95
CA ILE A 167 9.32 -11.19 5.97
C ILE A 167 9.43 -12.00 4.70
N LEU A 168 8.88 -11.49 3.61
CA LEU A 168 9.00 -12.09 2.28
C LEU A 168 9.89 -11.21 1.41
N HIS A 169 10.62 -11.82 0.50
CA HIS A 169 11.25 -11.08 -0.59
C HIS A 169 11.05 -11.80 -1.92
N THR A 170 11.12 -11.04 -3.01
CA THR A 170 11.00 -11.60 -4.35
C THR A 170 12.25 -12.40 -4.72
N GLU A 171 12.05 -13.59 -5.26
CA GLU A 171 13.11 -14.42 -5.82
C GLU A 171 13.12 -14.32 -7.35
N GLY A 172 14.26 -13.93 -7.92
CA GLY A 172 14.47 -13.89 -9.37
C GLY A 172 13.69 -12.80 -10.10
N GLN A 173 13.55 -12.98 -11.42
CA GLN A 173 12.75 -12.13 -12.30
C GLN A 173 11.37 -12.77 -12.51
N PRO A 174 10.27 -12.00 -12.48
CA PRO A 174 8.94 -12.58 -12.68
C PRO A 174 8.72 -12.97 -14.14
N GLU A 175 7.88 -13.97 -14.37
CA GLU A 175 7.36 -14.28 -15.69
C GLU A 175 6.25 -13.29 -16.00
N ILE A 176 6.37 -12.46 -17.04
CA ILE A 176 5.39 -11.41 -17.37
C ILE A 176 4.78 -11.68 -18.73
N HIS A 177 3.46 -11.82 -18.76
CA HIS A 177 2.70 -12.07 -19.97
C HIS A 177 1.95 -10.80 -20.36
N LYS A 178 2.15 -10.35 -21.60
CA LYS A 178 1.54 -9.13 -22.14
C LYS A 178 0.66 -9.46 -23.34
N ASN A 179 -0.39 -8.67 -23.54
CA ASN A 179 -1.17 -8.71 -24.78
C ASN A 179 -0.43 -7.98 -25.92
N GLU A 180 -1.01 -8.00 -27.13
CA GLU A 180 -0.44 -7.35 -28.32
C GLU A 180 -0.24 -5.83 -28.14
N ALA A 181 -1.05 -5.19 -27.29
CA ALA A 181 -0.93 -3.76 -26.96
C ALA A 181 0.15 -3.47 -25.89
N GLY A 182 0.85 -4.50 -25.39
CA GLY A 182 1.89 -4.38 -24.37
C GLY A 182 1.38 -4.23 -22.93
N ALA A 183 0.07 -4.36 -22.71
CA ALA A 183 -0.51 -4.36 -21.37
C ALA A 183 -0.25 -5.71 -20.68
N ILE A 184 0.14 -5.67 -19.40
CA ILE A 184 0.35 -6.86 -18.57
C ILE A 184 -1.02 -7.49 -18.30
N ILE A 185 -1.17 -8.74 -18.71
CA ILE A 185 -2.41 -9.52 -18.52
C ILE A 185 -2.26 -10.61 -17.47
N ASP A 186 -1.03 -11.09 -17.25
CA ASP A 186 -0.70 -12.07 -16.23
C ASP A 186 0.78 -11.95 -15.85
N ALA A 187 1.12 -12.38 -14.64
CA ALA A 187 2.50 -12.53 -14.22
C ALA A 187 2.63 -13.61 -13.14
N GLN A 188 3.85 -14.11 -12.95
CA GLN A 188 4.21 -14.94 -11.80
C GLN A 188 5.28 -14.23 -10.99
N VAL A 189 4.90 -13.75 -9.80
CA VAL A 189 5.82 -13.10 -8.86
C VAL A 189 6.10 -14.05 -7.71
N HIS A 190 7.33 -14.56 -7.64
CA HIS A 190 7.74 -15.52 -6.63
C HIS A 190 8.27 -14.81 -5.40
N PHE A 191 7.63 -15.04 -4.27
CA PHE A 191 8.10 -14.66 -2.95
C PHE A 191 8.60 -15.89 -2.20
N VAL A 192 9.62 -15.68 -1.37
CA VAL A 192 10.13 -16.69 -0.42
C VAL A 192 10.35 -16.04 0.94
N ASP A 193 10.35 -16.86 1.99
CA ASP A 193 10.69 -16.42 3.34
C ASP A 193 12.11 -15.83 3.38
N PHE A 194 12.21 -14.63 3.94
CA PHE A 194 13.43 -13.85 3.93
C PHE A 194 14.10 -13.78 5.29
N HIS A 195 15.01 -14.72 5.52
CA HIS A 195 15.83 -14.78 6.73
C HIS A 195 16.98 -13.75 6.68
N GLN A 196 16.68 -12.51 7.07
CA GLN A 196 17.67 -11.45 7.21
C GLN A 196 17.84 -10.98 8.65
N PRO A 197 19.01 -11.20 9.28
CA PRO A 197 19.23 -10.85 10.68
C PRO A 197 18.99 -9.38 11.07
N ILE A 198 19.19 -8.45 10.14
CA ILE A 198 18.91 -7.02 10.37
C ILE A 198 17.41 -6.78 10.42
N LEU A 199 16.66 -7.37 9.49
CA LEU A 199 15.22 -7.14 9.34
C LEU A 199 14.41 -7.93 10.37
N GLU A 200 14.84 -9.13 10.73
CA GLU A 200 14.19 -9.98 11.75
C GLU A 200 14.18 -9.34 13.15
N GLN A 201 15.05 -8.36 13.42
CA GLN A 201 15.05 -7.62 14.69
C GLN A 201 13.80 -6.76 14.89
N VAL A 202 13.05 -6.47 13.82
CA VAL A 202 11.79 -5.73 13.87
C VAL A 202 10.77 -6.42 14.79
N PHE A 203 10.72 -7.74 14.77
CA PHE A 203 9.71 -8.56 15.45
C PHE A 203 10.19 -9.16 16.77
N LYS A 204 11.32 -8.67 17.30
CA LYS A 204 11.90 -9.12 18.58
C LYS A 204 11.63 -8.14 19.72
#